data_AF-A0A117S6G0-F1
#
_entry.id   AF-A0A117S6G0-F1
#
_cell.length_a   1.000
_cell.length_b   1.000
_cell.length_c   1.000
_cell.angle_alpha   90.00
_cell.angle_beta   90.00
_cell.angle_gamma   90.00
#
_symmetry.space_group_name_H-M   'P 1'
#
loop_
_entity.id
_entity.type
_entity.pdbx_description
1 polymer ?
#
loop_
_entity_poly.entity_id
_entity_poly.type
_entity_poly.pdbx_seq_one_letter_code
_entity_poly.pdbx_strand_id
1 'polypeptide(L)'
;MMADFSAIAIFCDDIRAEKAGTDTIVGVLPDNINVPDMPGIFPRLAVYIRLHIFDFESAPSIKIKIVDGKGELIYENVPEQMELEKIVKSTSKEKVGFLGFLSRVTMTPFIVDCDSTFKVYAEVNGIEKLAGALRIDSVKNADTVISTNASQQPS
;
A
#
# COMPACT_ATOMS: atom_id res chain seq x y z
N MET A 1 -26.63 -10.62 1.03
CA MET A 1 -25.49 -11.48 0.65
C MET A 1 -24.21 -10.77 1.11
N MET A 2 -23.18 -11.50 1.56
CA MET A 2 -21.89 -10.88 1.88
C MET A 2 -21.24 -10.45 0.56
N ALA A 3 -20.78 -9.21 0.47
CA ALA A 3 -20.08 -8.75 -0.72
C ALA A 3 -18.78 -9.55 -0.89
N ASP A 4 -18.71 -10.37 -1.94
CA ASP A 4 -17.46 -11.04 -2.30
C ASP A 4 -16.60 -10.12 -3.17
N PHE A 5 -15.38 -9.87 -2.70
CA PHE A 5 -14.44 -9.01 -3.39
C PHE A 5 -12.99 -9.44 -3.13
N SER A 6 -12.14 -9.18 -4.10
CA SER A 6 -10.68 -9.30 -3.99
C SER A 6 -10.08 -7.90 -3.88
N ALA A 7 -9.04 -7.75 -3.05
CA ALA A 7 -8.31 -6.51 -2.88
C ALA A 7 -6.81 -6.80 -2.90
N ILE A 8 -6.05 -6.00 -3.64
CA ILE A 8 -4.59 -6.06 -3.68
C ILE A 8 -4.05 -4.63 -3.60
N ALA A 9 -3.06 -4.41 -2.75
CA ALA A 9 -2.30 -3.18 -2.64
C ALA A 9 -0.81 -3.44 -2.91
N ILE A 10 -0.20 -2.61 -3.76
CA ILE A 10 1.20 -2.69 -4.15
C ILE A 10 1.88 -1.40 -3.69
N PHE A 11 2.90 -1.53 -2.84
CA PHE A 11 3.76 -0.42 -2.44
C PHE A 11 4.84 -0.20 -3.49
N CYS A 12 5.10 1.06 -3.84
CA CYS A 12 6.03 1.43 -4.89
C CYS A 12 6.59 2.84 -4.71
N ASP A 13 7.67 3.18 -5.40
CA ASP A 13 8.26 4.51 -5.37
C ASP A 13 7.39 5.55 -6.07
N ASP A 14 6.72 5.19 -7.18
CA ASP A 14 5.94 6.14 -7.98
C ASP A 14 4.83 5.44 -8.81
N ILE A 15 3.75 6.18 -9.09
CA ILE A 15 2.67 5.76 -10.00
C ILE A 15 2.47 6.86 -11.04
N ARG A 16 2.60 6.51 -12.32
CA ARG A 16 2.44 7.44 -13.43
C ARG A 16 1.23 7.07 -14.27
N ALA A 17 0.35 8.03 -14.46
CA ALA A 17 -0.79 7.89 -15.36
C ALA A 17 -0.34 8.12 -16.81
N GLU A 18 -0.62 7.15 -17.68
CA GLU A 18 -0.34 7.23 -19.11
C GLU A 18 -1.56 7.72 -19.90
N LYS A 19 -1.34 8.29 -21.09
CA LYS A 19 -2.40 8.87 -21.93
C LYS A 19 -3.51 7.88 -22.32
N ALA A 20 -3.24 6.57 -22.29
CA ALA A 20 -4.19 5.52 -22.64
C ALA A 20 -5.05 5.04 -21.44
N GLY A 21 -4.98 5.70 -20.29
CA GLY A 21 -5.67 5.27 -19.07
C GLY A 21 -5.03 4.05 -18.39
N THR A 22 -3.81 3.69 -18.79
CA THR A 22 -2.97 2.71 -18.11
C THR A 22 -2.09 3.39 -17.09
N ASP A 23 -1.69 2.66 -16.05
CA ASP A 23 -0.75 3.15 -15.04
C ASP A 23 0.58 2.42 -15.13
N THR A 24 1.67 3.18 -15.04
CA THR A 24 3.02 2.66 -14.86
C THR A 24 3.36 2.67 -13.37
N ILE A 25 3.65 1.50 -12.81
CA ILE A 25 4.10 1.32 -11.42
C ILE A 25 5.63 1.25 -11.43
N VAL A 26 6.30 2.15 -10.69
CA VAL A 26 7.76 2.28 -10.69
C VAL A 26 8.31 1.94 -9.31
N GLY A 27 9.36 1.12 -9.26
CA GLY A 27 10.06 0.79 -8.01
C GLY A 27 9.16 0.03 -7.03
N VAL A 28 8.60 -1.12 -7.46
CA VAL A 28 7.80 -1.97 -6.56
C VAL A 28 8.65 -2.41 -5.39
N LEU A 29 8.17 -2.12 -4.19
CA LEU A 29 8.84 -2.48 -2.94
C LEU A 29 8.45 -3.92 -2.55
N PRO A 30 9.36 -4.69 -1.94
CA PRO A 30 9.00 -5.96 -1.31
C PRO A 30 8.16 -5.71 -0.04
N ASP A 31 7.47 -6.74 0.45
CA ASP A 31 6.64 -6.66 1.67
C ASP A 31 7.44 -6.33 2.93
N ASN A 32 8.77 -6.55 2.93
CA ASN A 32 9.68 -6.25 4.02
C ASN A 32 10.88 -5.49 3.49
N ILE A 33 11.13 -4.30 4.01
CA ILE A 33 12.28 -3.47 3.66
C ILE A 33 13.12 -3.17 4.90
N ASN A 34 14.41 -3.09 4.66
CA ASN A 34 15.42 -2.79 5.67
C ASN A 34 15.98 -1.40 5.37
N VAL A 35 15.94 -0.50 6.35
CA VAL A 35 16.57 0.83 6.28
C VAL A 35 17.81 0.88 7.17
N PRO A 36 18.84 1.66 6.80
CA PRO A 36 20.09 1.69 7.56
C PRO A 36 19.95 2.37 8.94
N ASP A 37 19.05 3.35 9.07
CA ASP A 37 18.81 4.07 10.31
C ASP A 37 17.39 4.67 10.33
N MET A 38 16.96 5.11 11.52
CA MET A 38 15.68 5.80 11.73
C MET A 38 15.93 7.24 12.23
N PRO A 39 15.16 8.24 11.76
CA PRO A 39 14.00 8.11 10.86
C PRO A 39 14.40 7.74 9.42
N GLY A 40 13.72 6.74 8.86
CA GLY A 40 13.84 6.37 7.46
C GLY A 40 13.07 7.38 6.60
N ILE A 41 13.71 7.92 5.58
CA ILE A 41 13.07 8.90 4.67
C ILE A 41 12.93 8.27 3.28
N PHE A 42 11.68 8.11 2.85
CA PHE A 42 11.34 7.78 1.48
C PHE A 42 11.00 9.08 0.76
N PRO A 43 11.71 9.45 -0.33
CA PRO A 43 11.39 10.66 -1.09
C PRO A 43 9.93 10.68 -1.57
N ARG A 44 9.41 9.49 -1.87
CA ARG A 44 8.03 9.22 -2.25
C ARG A 44 7.68 7.80 -1.83
N LEU A 45 6.48 7.62 -1.27
CA LEU A 45 5.87 6.31 -1.15
C LEU A 45 4.51 6.36 -1.82
N ALA A 46 4.28 5.49 -2.80
CA ALA A 46 3.02 5.35 -3.49
C ALA A 46 2.41 3.96 -3.26
N VAL A 47 1.09 3.91 -3.21
CA VAL A 47 0.32 2.68 -3.03
C VAL A 47 -0.69 2.57 -4.15
N TYR A 48 -0.54 1.54 -4.99
CA TYR A 48 -1.47 1.20 -6.05
C TYR A 48 -2.44 0.13 -5.55
N ILE A 49 -3.74 0.42 -5.56
CA ILE A 49 -4.76 -0.43 -4.96
C ILE A 49 -5.77 -0.82 -6.03
N ARG A 50 -6.02 -2.12 -6.15
CA ARG A 50 -6.97 -2.68 -7.12
C ARG A 50 -7.97 -3.58 -6.41
N LEU A 51 -9.26 -3.28 -6.63
CA LEU A 51 -10.39 -4.05 -6.12
C LEU A 51 -11.14 -4.71 -7.28
N HIS A 52 -11.59 -5.93 -7.06
CA HIS A 52 -12.56 -6.63 -7.92
C HIS A 52 -13.74 -7.05 -7.06
N ILE A 53 -14.94 -6.58 -7.39
CA ILE A 53 -16.16 -6.85 -6.63
C ILE A 53 -17.06 -7.74 -7.50
N PHE A 54 -17.31 -8.99 -7.08
CA PHE A 54 -17.92 -10.02 -7.92
C PHE A 54 -19.45 -10.04 -7.85
N ASP A 55 -20.03 -9.55 -6.76
CA ASP A 55 -21.48 -9.52 -6.53
C ASP A 55 -21.94 -8.06 -6.34
N PHE A 56 -22.36 -7.42 -7.43
CA PHE A 56 -22.81 -6.03 -7.43
C PHE A 56 -24.12 -5.86 -8.23
N GLU A 57 -25.17 -5.45 -7.54
CA GLU A 57 -26.44 -5.00 -8.15
C GLU A 57 -26.54 -3.46 -8.22
N SER A 58 -25.84 -2.78 -7.33
CA SER A 58 -25.80 -1.32 -7.19
C SER A 58 -24.37 -0.86 -6.89
N ALA A 59 -24.16 0.47 -6.86
CA ALA A 59 -22.88 1.05 -6.50
C ALA A 59 -22.51 0.69 -5.05
N PRO A 60 -21.40 -0.05 -4.83
CA PRO A 60 -21.01 -0.47 -3.48
C PRO A 60 -20.46 0.73 -2.69
N SER A 61 -20.56 0.68 -1.37
CA SER A 61 -19.78 1.57 -0.51
C SER A 61 -18.34 1.08 -0.47
N ILE A 62 -17.37 1.93 -0.86
CA ILE A 62 -15.95 1.61 -0.83
C ILE A 62 -15.25 2.58 0.11
N LYS A 63 -14.37 2.07 0.97
CA LYS A 63 -13.45 2.86 1.78
C LYS A 63 -12.07 2.19 1.77
N ILE A 64 -11.04 2.99 1.57
CA ILE A 64 -9.65 2.55 1.58
C ILE A 64 -8.96 3.24 2.74
N LYS A 65 -8.26 2.47 3.58
CA LYS A 65 -7.52 2.98 4.74
C LYS A 65 -6.07 2.50 4.68
N ILE A 66 -5.15 3.38 5.04
CA ILE A 66 -3.77 3.01 5.34
C ILE A 66 -3.56 3.29 6.82
N VAL A 67 -3.12 2.29 7.56
CA VAL A 67 -2.80 2.40 8.99
C VAL A 67 -1.35 2.02 9.23
N ASP A 68 -0.71 2.60 10.25
CA ASP A 68 0.65 2.26 10.64
C ASP A 68 0.72 1.05 11.60
N GLY A 69 1.92 0.76 12.10
CA GLY A 69 2.15 -0.34 13.04
C GLY A 69 1.48 -0.17 14.41
N LYS A 70 1.05 1.05 14.77
CA LYS A 70 0.30 1.36 15.99
C LYS A 70 -1.21 1.31 15.76
N GLY A 71 -1.65 1.13 14.51
CA GLY A 71 -3.05 1.18 14.11
C GLY A 71 -3.58 2.61 13.93
N GLU A 72 -2.70 3.61 13.88
CA GLU A 72 -3.07 5.00 13.62
C GLU A 72 -3.39 5.17 12.12
N LEU A 73 -4.46 5.91 11.83
CA LEU A 73 -4.90 6.18 10.46
C LEU A 73 -3.97 7.19 9.80
N ILE A 74 -3.25 6.75 8.78
CA ILE A 74 -2.33 7.57 7.98
C ILE A 74 -3.07 8.21 6.80
N TYR A 75 -3.98 7.45 6.18
CA TYR A 75 -4.72 7.89 5.01
C TYR A 75 -6.07 7.22 4.92
N GLU A 76 -7.08 7.96 4.45
CA GLU A 76 -8.41 7.45 4.14
C GLU A 76 -8.89 8.02 2.80
N ASN A 77 -9.47 7.17 1.97
CA ASN A 77 -10.18 7.56 0.75
C ASN A 77 -11.56 6.90 0.70
N VAL A 78 -12.58 7.72 0.46
CA VAL A 78 -13.96 7.30 0.24
C VAL A 78 -14.38 7.85 -1.13
N PRO A 79 -14.43 7.00 -2.19
CA PRO A 79 -14.79 7.45 -3.52
C PRO A 79 -16.21 8.02 -3.56
N GLU A 80 -16.44 8.99 -4.44
CA GLU A 80 -17.76 9.59 -4.58
C GLU A 80 -18.77 8.59 -5.16
N GLN A 81 -19.95 8.50 -4.53
CA GLN A 81 -21.00 7.55 -4.93
C GLN A 81 -21.40 7.69 -6.41
N MET A 82 -21.42 8.92 -6.92
CA MET A 82 -21.78 9.20 -8.32
C MET A 82 -20.77 8.61 -9.30
N GLU A 83 -19.48 8.54 -8.96
CA GLU A 83 -18.46 7.91 -9.78
C GLU A 83 -18.66 6.39 -9.81
N LEU A 84 -18.90 5.79 -8.64
CA LEU A 84 -19.16 4.36 -8.53
C LEU A 84 -20.40 3.94 -9.33
N GLU A 85 -21.47 4.73 -9.31
CA GLU A 85 -22.67 4.49 -10.13
C GLU A 85 -22.37 4.51 -11.63
N LYS A 86 -21.48 5.40 -12.10
CA LYS A 86 -21.06 5.42 -13.51
C LYS A 86 -20.30 4.16 -13.88
N ILE A 87 -19.39 3.70 -13.01
CA ILE A 87 -18.61 2.47 -13.22
C ILE A 87 -19.53 1.24 -13.25
N VAL A 88 -20.52 1.16 -12.34
CA VAL A 88 -21.51 0.07 -12.36
C VAL A 88 -22.28 0.07 -13.68
N LYS A 89 -22.80 1.23 -14.11
CA LYS A 89 -23.55 1.36 -15.37
C LYS A 89 -22.74 0.99 -16.61
N SER A 90 -21.44 1.29 -16.65
CA SER A 90 -20.58 0.88 -17.77
C SER A 90 -20.29 -0.61 -17.73
N THR A 91 -19.96 -1.16 -16.55
CA THR A 91 -19.59 -2.57 -16.37
C THR A 91 -20.75 -3.51 -16.71
N SER A 92 -21.98 -3.17 -16.29
CA SER A 92 -23.18 -3.98 -16.60
C SER A 92 -23.47 -4.08 -18.10
N LYS A 93 -23.02 -3.13 -18.92
CA LYS A 93 -23.18 -3.18 -20.39
C LYS A 93 -22.19 -4.15 -21.04
N GLU A 94 -20.99 -4.26 -20.47
CA GLU A 94 -19.89 -5.06 -21.03
C GLU A 94 -19.94 -6.55 -20.62
N LYS A 95 -20.89 -6.94 -19.74
CA LYS A 95 -21.05 -8.30 -19.21
C LYS A 95 -19.78 -8.84 -18.52
N VAL A 96 -19.00 -7.96 -17.91
CA VAL A 96 -17.85 -8.34 -17.08
C VAL A 96 -18.38 -8.85 -15.74
N GLY A 97 -17.91 -10.02 -15.30
CA GLY A 97 -18.36 -10.68 -14.07
C GLY A 97 -17.87 -10.04 -12.76
N PHE A 98 -17.33 -8.82 -12.81
CA PHE A 98 -16.88 -8.07 -11.64
C PHE A 98 -16.83 -6.57 -11.93
N LEU A 99 -17.01 -5.76 -10.89
CA LEU A 99 -16.76 -4.33 -10.90
C LEU A 99 -15.29 -4.09 -10.51
N GLY A 100 -14.53 -3.49 -11.40
CA GLY A 100 -13.14 -3.09 -11.13
C GLY A 100 -13.09 -1.69 -10.53
N PHE A 101 -12.34 -1.52 -9.44
CA PHE A 101 -12.04 -0.21 -8.86
C PHE A 101 -10.54 -0.06 -8.62
N LEU A 102 -10.00 1.13 -8.89
CA LEU A 102 -8.58 1.43 -8.79
C LEU A 102 -8.41 2.72 -7.99
N SER A 103 -7.55 2.67 -6.97
CA SER A 103 -7.16 3.83 -6.18
C SER A 103 -5.66 3.96 -6.15
N ARG A 104 -5.19 5.21 -6.10
CA ARG A 104 -3.77 5.56 -6.06
C ARG A 104 -3.56 6.51 -4.90
N VAL A 105 -2.56 6.22 -4.09
CA VAL A 105 -2.18 7.08 -2.96
C VAL A 105 -0.70 7.40 -3.11
N THR A 106 -0.33 8.67 -2.98
CA THR A 106 1.07 9.10 -3.03
C THR A 106 1.35 9.99 -1.83
N MET A 107 2.37 9.64 -1.06
CA MET A 107 2.83 10.35 0.15
C MET A 107 4.24 10.88 -0.11
N THR A 108 4.43 12.20 -0.01
CA THR A 108 5.71 12.86 -0.30
C THR A 108 5.96 14.06 0.63
N PRO A 109 7.08 14.09 1.37
CA PRO A 109 7.94 12.96 1.71
C PRO A 109 7.21 11.96 2.62
N PHE A 110 7.66 10.71 2.66
CA PHE A 110 7.16 9.72 3.61
C PHE A 110 8.24 9.40 4.64
N ILE A 111 8.02 9.82 5.88
CA ILE A 111 8.97 9.73 6.99
C ILE A 111 8.50 8.62 7.94
N VAL A 112 9.43 7.75 8.33
CA VAL A 112 9.17 6.60 9.20
C VAL A 112 10.08 6.74 10.41
N ASP A 113 9.51 7.10 11.56
CA ASP A 113 10.30 7.43 12.76
C ASP A 113 10.82 6.20 13.51
N CYS A 114 10.22 5.04 13.30
CA CYS A 114 10.57 3.79 13.96
C CYS A 114 10.15 2.58 13.14
N ASP A 115 10.66 1.40 13.50
CA ASP A 115 10.24 0.14 12.90
C ASP A 115 8.71 0.02 12.93
N SER A 116 8.10 -0.22 11.77
CA SER A 116 6.65 -0.15 11.63
C SER A 116 6.14 -1.06 10.52
N THR A 117 4.83 -1.36 10.55
CA THR A 117 4.15 -2.09 9.47
C THR A 117 2.95 -1.28 9.01
N PHE A 118 3.00 -0.82 7.76
CA PHE A 118 1.91 -0.11 7.12
C PHE A 118 0.96 -1.11 6.48
N LYS A 119 -0.32 -1.06 6.82
CA LYS A 119 -1.35 -1.98 6.32
C LYS A 119 -2.38 -1.20 5.52
N VAL A 120 -2.74 -1.75 4.37
CA VAL A 120 -3.78 -1.21 3.50
C VAL A 120 -5.03 -2.06 3.67
N TYR A 121 -6.11 -1.44 4.08
CA TYR A 121 -7.42 -2.07 4.21
C TYR A 121 -8.36 -1.53 3.14
N ALA A 122 -9.13 -2.43 2.53
CA ALA A 122 -10.25 -2.09 1.68
C ALA A 122 -11.54 -2.58 2.36
N GLU A 123 -12.47 -1.67 2.56
CA GLU A 123 -13.79 -1.92 3.12
C GLU A 123 -14.82 -1.78 2.00
N VAL A 124 -15.54 -2.86 1.69
CA VAL A 124 -16.61 -2.88 0.68
C VAL A 124 -17.91 -3.30 1.36
N ASN A 125 -18.92 -2.42 1.33
CA ASN A 125 -20.21 -2.63 2.00
C ASN A 125 -20.06 -3.02 3.49
N GLY A 126 -19.12 -2.36 4.19
CA GLY A 126 -18.83 -2.62 5.60
C GLY A 126 -17.97 -3.86 5.88
N ILE A 127 -17.59 -4.64 4.85
CA ILE A 127 -16.69 -5.79 4.99
C ILE A 127 -15.26 -5.33 4.71
N GLU A 128 -14.42 -5.37 5.73
CA GLU A 128 -13.01 -5.02 5.62
C GLU A 128 -12.14 -6.22 5.24
N LYS A 129 -11.22 -6.03 4.29
CA LYS A 129 -10.17 -6.98 3.93
C LYS A 129 -8.80 -6.29 3.90
N LEU A 130 -7.78 -6.99 4.39
CA LEU A 130 -6.38 -6.57 4.22
C LEU A 130 -5.99 -6.74 2.74
N ALA A 131 -5.60 -5.64 2.09
CA ALA A 131 -5.23 -5.60 0.68
C ALA A 131 -3.70 -5.75 0.47
N GLY A 132 -2.90 -5.35 1.45
CA GLY A 132 -1.43 -5.46 1.41
C GLY A 132 -0.79 -4.87 2.65
N ALA A 133 0.49 -5.20 2.87
CA ALA A 133 1.27 -4.67 3.98
C ALA A 133 2.73 -4.41 3.57
N LEU A 134 3.32 -3.37 4.14
CA LEU A 134 4.74 -3.04 4.01
C LEU A 134 5.34 -2.93 5.40
N ARG A 135 6.29 -3.80 5.71
CA ARG A 135 7.08 -3.77 6.94
C ARG A 135 8.40 -3.07 6.69
N ILE A 136 8.76 -2.15 7.58
CA ILE A 136 10.00 -1.38 7.53
C ILE A 136 10.74 -1.60 8.85
N ASP A 137 11.92 -2.21 8.77
CA ASP A 137 12.78 -2.48 9.93
C ASP A 137 14.12 -1.74 9.78
N SER A 138 14.67 -1.24 10.88
CA SER A 138 16.03 -0.71 10.94
C SER A 138 17.04 -1.85 11.10
N VAL A 139 18.07 -1.86 10.24
CA VAL A 139 19.19 -2.79 10.40
C VAL A 139 20.26 -2.10 11.20
N LYS A 140 20.29 -2.34 12.50
CA LYS A 140 21.45 -1.95 13.32
C LYS A 140 22.67 -2.69 12.77
N ASN A 141 23.57 -1.97 12.10
CA ASN A 141 24.84 -2.53 11.64
C ASN A 141 25.57 -3.14 12.86
N ALA A 142 25.63 -4.47 12.91
CA ALA A 142 26.29 -5.20 13.98
C ALA A 142 27.83 -5.10 13.92
N ASP A 143 28.38 -4.39 12.92
CA ASP A 143 29.82 -4.35 12.62
C ASP A 143 30.58 -3.24 13.37
N THR A 144 30.38 -3.14 14.69
CA THR A 144 31.38 -2.54 15.58
C THR A 144 31.95 -3.59 16.54
N VAL A 145 32.39 -4.74 16.00
CA VAL A 145 33.26 -5.68 16.73
C VAL A 145 34.37 -6.18 15.79
N ILE A 146 35.09 -5.26 15.15
CA ILE A 146 36.45 -5.58 14.71
C ILE A 146 37.37 -5.25 15.88
N SER A 147 37.58 -6.27 16.69
CA SER A 147 38.62 -6.40 17.71
C SER A 147 39.95 -5.81 17.25
N THR A 148 40.31 -4.65 17.77
CA THR A 148 41.70 -4.17 17.78
C THR A 148 42.48 -4.93 18.86
N ASN A 149 42.62 -6.26 18.69
CA ASN A 149 43.64 -7.05 19.40
C ASN A 149 44.93 -6.99 18.58
N ALA A 150 45.58 -5.83 18.58
CA ALA A 150 46.89 -5.66 17.95
C ALA A 150 47.77 -4.77 18.83
N SER A 151 48.40 -5.35 19.86
CA SER A 151 49.79 -5.06 20.27
C SER A 151 50.12 -5.64 21.66
N GLN A 152 50.45 -6.94 21.72
CA GLN A 152 51.41 -7.46 22.70
C GLN A 152 52.27 -8.52 22.00
N GLN A 153 53.42 -8.10 21.48
CA GLN A 153 54.56 -8.99 21.26
C GLN A 153 55.66 -8.56 22.24
N PRO A 154 56.13 -9.44 23.13
CA PRO A 154 57.33 -9.20 23.93
C PRO A 154 58.56 -9.67 23.15
N SER A 155 59.58 -8.83 23.05
CA SER A 155 60.97 -9.20 22.77
C SER A 155 61.88 -8.14 23.35
#